data_AF-A0A9E3YHM8-F1
#
_entry.id   AF-A0A9E3YHM8-F1
#
_cell.length_a   1.000
_cell.length_b   1.000
_cell.length_c   1.000
_cell.angle_alpha   90.00
_cell.angle_beta   90.00
_cell.angle_gamma   90.00
#
_symmetry.space_group_name_H-M   'P 1'
#
loop_
_entity.id
_entity.type
_entity.pdbx_description
1 polymer ?
#
loop_
_entity_poly.entity_id
_entity_poly.type
_entity_poly.pdbx_seq_one_letter_code
_entity_poly.pdbx_strand_id
1 'polypeptide(L)'
;MPAARFLACLVLLGAPAGAETVLGPQGVAPPGVLVPCQGAGLTPAFWRCLTAAGVPDQGLAFARRLAADPAFDQPAIPMGFTELGAVDLADVLFPFMANTNDQQLLVNGDPAVLHPLALEPPRPDDPVSAALVQAHPHAFPTARVGLTAARRDGTRQRFVFLDPLADGCRACEVVGASLFAIDFDAGRQTGIEALGWVPVTLAEPDLRAGRIQSGDIQALQVALVLRGYRPGALDGVMGAATRAALAAFQRDYCLTSESLTNFETLEALSASAPDLSPPTCSEGVGP
;
A
#
# COMPACT_ATOMS: atom_id res chain seq x y z
N MET A 1 65.03 8.13 0.82
CA MET A 1 63.84 8.96 1.08
C MET A 1 63.19 9.32 -0.24
N PRO A 2 62.02 8.75 -0.60
CA PRO A 2 61.14 9.34 -1.60
C PRO A 2 59.78 9.72 -0.99
N ALA A 3 59.21 10.79 -1.56
CA ALA A 3 58.05 11.51 -1.08
C ALA A 3 56.72 10.75 -1.27
N ALA A 4 55.85 10.81 -0.26
CA ALA A 4 54.48 10.33 -0.32
C ALA A 4 53.60 11.32 -1.10
N ARG A 5 53.03 10.87 -2.22
CA ARG A 5 51.96 11.57 -2.94
C ARG A 5 50.62 11.18 -2.33
N PHE A 6 49.98 12.12 -1.62
CA PHE A 6 48.57 12.01 -1.26
C PHE A 6 47.72 12.28 -2.49
N LEU A 7 47.05 11.25 -3.00
CA LEU A 7 45.99 11.39 -3.99
C LEU A 7 44.70 11.68 -3.23
N ALA A 8 44.24 12.93 -3.26
CA ALA A 8 42.92 13.30 -2.77
C ALA A 8 41.87 12.68 -3.70
N CYS A 9 41.21 11.61 -3.24
CA CYS A 9 40.02 11.08 -3.90
C CYS A 9 38.89 12.09 -3.71
N LEU A 10 38.65 12.89 -4.74
CA LEU A 10 37.48 13.76 -4.83
C LEU A 10 36.25 12.86 -4.89
N VAL A 11 35.56 12.70 -3.76
CA VAL A 11 34.23 12.08 -3.72
C VAL A 11 33.32 13.05 -4.47
N LEU A 12 33.06 12.73 -5.74
CA LEU A 12 31.91 13.29 -6.45
C LEU A 12 30.67 12.82 -5.69
N LEU A 13 30.08 13.73 -4.92
CA LEU A 13 28.71 13.59 -4.46
C LEU A 13 27.84 13.54 -5.72
N GLY A 14 27.61 12.33 -6.22
CA GLY A 14 26.60 12.09 -7.23
C GLY A 14 25.28 12.65 -6.72
N ALA A 15 24.59 13.41 -7.56
CA ALA A 15 23.18 13.73 -7.35
C ALA A 15 22.42 12.44 -6.98
N PRO A 16 21.39 12.50 -6.12
CA PRO A 16 20.59 11.31 -5.84
C PRO A 16 20.12 10.76 -7.19
N ALA A 17 20.48 9.52 -7.50
CA ALA A 17 20.01 8.85 -8.69
C ALA A 17 18.48 8.91 -8.64
N GLY A 18 17.86 9.70 -9.53
CA GLY A 18 16.42 9.72 -9.66
C GLY A 18 15.96 8.28 -9.94
N ALA A 19 15.00 7.79 -9.16
CA ALA A 19 14.47 6.47 -9.36
C ALA A 19 14.02 6.31 -10.81
N GLU A 20 14.44 5.21 -11.45
CA GLU A 20 14.06 4.90 -12.83
C GLU A 20 12.54 4.75 -12.91
N THR A 21 11.88 5.52 -13.79
CA THR A 21 10.46 5.30 -14.08
C THR A 21 10.29 4.01 -14.88
N VAL A 22 10.06 2.92 -14.17
CA VAL A 22 9.89 1.57 -14.75
C VAL A 22 8.51 1.38 -15.36
N LEU A 23 7.50 2.13 -14.91
CA LEU A 23 6.13 2.05 -15.43
C LEU A 23 5.43 3.41 -15.30
N GLY A 24 4.69 3.82 -16.32
CA GLY A 24 3.77 4.95 -16.26
C GLY A 24 2.41 4.59 -16.86
N PRO A 25 1.46 5.53 -16.96
CA PRO A 25 0.13 5.27 -17.51
C PRO A 25 0.16 4.77 -18.96
N GLN A 26 1.15 5.19 -19.74
CA GLN A 26 1.41 4.73 -21.11
C GLN A 26 1.86 3.26 -21.21
N GLY A 27 2.23 2.63 -20.10
CA GLY A 27 2.60 1.23 -20.03
C GLY A 27 1.42 0.28 -19.82
N VAL A 28 0.24 0.81 -19.48
CA VAL A 28 -0.95 0.00 -19.16
C VAL A 28 -1.47 -0.72 -20.41
N ALA A 29 -1.70 -2.02 -20.26
CA ALA A 29 -2.20 -2.86 -21.32
C ALA A 29 -3.72 -2.67 -21.53
N PRO A 30 -4.23 -2.88 -22.76
CA PRO A 30 -5.66 -2.80 -23.02
C PRO A 30 -6.45 -3.90 -22.26
N PRO A 31 -7.72 -3.67 -21.90
CA PRO A 31 -8.55 -4.69 -21.28
C PRO A 31 -8.64 -5.97 -22.14
N GLY A 32 -8.62 -7.14 -21.50
CA GLY A 32 -8.76 -8.43 -22.19
C GLY A 32 -7.55 -8.88 -23.02
N VAL A 33 -6.41 -8.17 -22.95
CA VAL A 33 -5.20 -8.42 -23.76
C VAL A 33 -4.64 -9.84 -23.65
N LEU A 34 -4.89 -10.51 -22.52
CA LEU A 34 -4.37 -11.84 -22.25
C LEU A 34 -5.23 -12.98 -22.82
N VAL A 35 -6.51 -12.74 -23.13
CA VAL A 35 -7.43 -13.75 -23.70
C VAL A 35 -6.83 -14.47 -24.92
N PRO A 36 -6.29 -13.76 -25.95
CA PRO A 36 -5.70 -14.43 -27.12
C PRO A 36 -4.35 -15.12 -26.82
N CYS A 37 -3.73 -14.83 -25.68
CA CYS A 37 -2.38 -15.31 -25.33
C CYS A 37 -2.38 -16.46 -24.31
N GLN A 38 -3.55 -16.97 -23.95
CA GLN A 38 -3.70 -18.08 -23.00
C GLN A 38 -3.08 -19.39 -23.53
N GLY A 39 -2.49 -20.18 -22.63
CA GLY A 39 -2.00 -21.53 -22.93
C GLY A 39 -0.63 -21.63 -23.61
N ALA A 40 0.03 -20.52 -23.94
CA ALA A 40 1.33 -20.52 -24.64
C ALA A 40 2.55 -20.82 -23.75
N GLY A 41 2.38 -20.86 -22.42
CA GLY A 41 3.48 -20.83 -21.44
C GLY A 41 4.37 -19.58 -21.61
N LEU A 42 5.39 -19.42 -20.76
CA LEU A 42 6.36 -18.31 -20.90
C LEU A 42 7.35 -18.59 -22.05
N THR A 43 6.89 -18.43 -23.30
CA THR A 43 7.66 -18.73 -24.51
C THR A 43 7.84 -17.49 -25.38
N PRO A 44 8.75 -17.50 -26.39
CA PRO A 44 8.81 -16.42 -27.38
C PRO A 44 7.48 -16.15 -28.09
N ALA A 45 6.59 -17.14 -28.19
CA ALA A 45 5.26 -16.97 -28.76
C ALA A 45 4.34 -16.11 -27.87
N PHE A 46 4.42 -16.27 -26.55
CA PHE A 46 3.68 -15.45 -25.58
C PHE A 46 4.01 -13.96 -25.75
N TRP A 47 5.30 -13.62 -25.80
CA TRP A 47 5.74 -12.23 -25.98
C TRP A 47 5.28 -11.62 -27.32
N ARG A 48 5.33 -12.40 -28.41
CA ARG A 48 4.80 -11.95 -29.71
C ARG A 48 3.30 -11.74 -29.66
N CYS A 49 2.57 -12.61 -28.95
CA CYS A 49 1.13 -12.47 -28.78
C CYS A 49 0.78 -11.17 -28.05
N LEU A 50 1.43 -10.88 -26.91
CA LEU A 50 1.21 -9.62 -26.17
C LEU A 50 1.48 -8.39 -27.04
N THR A 51 2.56 -8.43 -27.84
CA THR A 51 2.89 -7.35 -28.78
C THR A 51 1.78 -7.17 -29.82
N ALA A 52 1.30 -8.26 -30.43
CA ALA A 52 0.23 -8.23 -31.42
C ALA A 52 -1.13 -7.82 -30.81
N ALA A 53 -1.35 -8.13 -29.53
CA ALA A 53 -2.56 -7.76 -28.79
C ALA A 53 -2.54 -6.30 -28.30
N GLY A 54 -1.46 -5.55 -28.56
CA GLY A 54 -1.39 -4.12 -28.29
C GLY A 54 -0.90 -3.74 -26.90
N VAL A 55 -0.18 -4.62 -26.19
CA VAL A 55 0.53 -4.20 -24.97
C VAL A 55 1.59 -3.15 -25.34
N PRO A 56 1.63 -1.98 -24.69
CA PRO A 56 2.63 -0.96 -24.98
C PRO A 56 4.06 -1.43 -24.72
N ASP A 57 5.04 -0.85 -25.43
CA ASP A 57 6.46 -1.21 -25.29
C ASP A 57 6.96 -1.07 -23.85
N GLN A 58 6.54 -0.01 -23.14
CA GLN A 58 6.87 0.16 -21.73
C GLN A 58 6.29 -0.97 -20.87
N GLY A 59 5.04 -1.36 -21.10
CA GLY A 59 4.40 -2.48 -20.40
C GLY A 59 5.07 -3.83 -20.69
N LEU A 60 5.50 -4.06 -21.93
CA LEU A 60 6.28 -5.25 -22.30
C LEU A 60 7.67 -5.26 -21.65
N ALA A 61 8.33 -4.10 -21.57
CA ALA A 61 9.62 -3.97 -20.90
C ALA A 61 9.49 -4.24 -19.39
N PHE A 62 8.46 -3.69 -18.75
CA PHE A 62 8.11 -3.96 -17.35
C PHE A 62 7.85 -5.45 -17.12
N ALA A 63 6.98 -6.08 -17.91
CA ALA A 63 6.67 -7.50 -17.79
C ALA A 63 7.91 -8.40 -17.97
N ARG A 64 8.81 -8.07 -18.90
CA ARG A 64 10.08 -8.78 -19.10
C ARG A 64 11.04 -8.60 -17.95
N ARG A 65 11.10 -7.40 -17.36
CA ARG A 65 11.91 -7.12 -16.17
C ARG A 65 11.51 -8.04 -15.03
N LEU A 66 10.22 -8.12 -14.72
CA LEU A 66 9.68 -9.01 -13.68
C LEU A 66 9.94 -10.49 -13.98
N ALA A 67 9.77 -10.91 -15.25
CA ALA A 67 10.06 -12.28 -15.64
C ALA A 67 11.55 -12.67 -15.50
N ALA A 68 12.46 -11.70 -15.47
CA ALA A 68 13.90 -11.90 -15.28
C ALA A 68 14.36 -11.66 -13.83
N ASP A 69 13.50 -11.09 -12.98
CA ASP A 69 13.82 -10.78 -11.59
C ASP A 69 13.56 -12.03 -10.73
N PRO A 70 14.57 -12.56 -10.01
CA PRO A 70 14.41 -13.74 -9.17
C PRO A 70 13.35 -13.60 -8.07
N ALA A 71 13.00 -12.37 -7.65
CA ALA A 71 11.95 -12.14 -6.66
C ALA A 71 10.54 -12.39 -7.23
N PHE A 72 10.38 -12.36 -8.55
CA PHE A 72 9.10 -12.56 -9.22
C PHE A 72 9.09 -13.84 -10.06
N ASP A 73 10.14 -14.05 -10.88
CA ASP A 73 10.34 -15.21 -11.78
C ASP A 73 9.15 -15.48 -12.73
N GLN A 74 8.39 -14.43 -13.03
CA GLN A 74 7.23 -14.50 -13.92
C GLN A 74 6.85 -13.08 -14.41
N PRO A 75 6.23 -12.94 -15.59
CA PRO A 75 5.77 -11.64 -16.05
C PRO A 75 4.57 -11.15 -15.24
N ALA A 76 4.52 -9.84 -14.97
CA ALA A 76 3.29 -9.16 -14.57
C ALA A 76 2.87 -8.20 -15.67
N ILE A 77 1.64 -8.34 -16.16
CA ILE A 77 1.08 -7.47 -17.19
C ILE A 77 0.41 -6.28 -16.49
N PRO A 78 0.84 -5.03 -16.75
CA PRO A 78 0.23 -3.86 -16.12
C PRO A 78 -1.19 -3.65 -16.66
N MET A 79 -2.19 -3.77 -15.80
CA MET A 79 -3.62 -3.63 -16.12
C MET A 79 -4.19 -2.30 -15.63
N GLY A 80 -3.52 -1.64 -14.70
CA GLY A 80 -3.90 -0.33 -14.17
C GLY A 80 -2.67 0.42 -13.63
N PHE A 81 -2.79 1.73 -13.55
CA PHE A 81 -1.76 2.61 -13.00
C PHE A 81 -2.41 3.78 -12.28
N THR A 82 -1.93 4.08 -11.07
CA THR A 82 -2.33 5.26 -10.29
C THR A 82 -1.08 6.05 -9.92
N GLU A 83 -1.02 7.31 -10.35
CA GLU A 83 0.05 8.24 -10.00
C GLU A 83 -0.15 8.74 -8.56
N LEU A 84 0.82 8.50 -7.69
CA LEU A 84 0.73 8.77 -6.23
C LEU A 84 1.92 9.59 -5.71
N GLY A 85 2.94 9.82 -6.52
CA GLY A 85 4.07 10.68 -6.17
C GLY A 85 5.38 10.20 -6.78
N ALA A 86 6.42 10.04 -5.95
CA ALA A 86 7.68 9.45 -6.39
C ALA A 86 7.57 7.91 -6.50
N VAL A 87 6.68 7.32 -5.71
CA VAL A 87 6.26 5.92 -5.81
C VAL A 87 4.81 5.88 -6.26
N ASP A 88 4.52 5.01 -7.22
CA ASP A 88 3.20 4.87 -7.82
C ASP A 88 2.65 3.46 -7.60
N LEU A 89 1.37 3.28 -7.93
CA LEU A 89 0.68 1.99 -7.82
C LEU A 89 0.43 1.42 -9.21
N ALA A 90 0.78 0.15 -9.39
CA ALA A 90 0.44 -0.63 -10.57
C ALA A 90 -0.49 -1.78 -10.17
N ASP A 91 -1.66 -1.86 -10.80
CA ASP A 91 -2.48 -3.07 -10.78
C ASP A 91 -1.98 -3.97 -11.90
N VAL A 92 -1.59 -5.20 -11.57
CA VAL A 92 -0.94 -6.12 -12.50
C VAL A 92 -1.63 -7.47 -12.50
N LEU A 93 -1.56 -8.14 -13.64
CA LEU A 93 -2.05 -9.49 -13.84
C LEU A 93 -0.87 -10.44 -14.06
N PHE A 94 -0.71 -11.43 -13.18
CA PHE A 94 0.23 -12.53 -13.27
C PHE A 94 -0.40 -13.71 -14.03
N PRO A 95 -0.09 -13.92 -15.32
CA PRO A 95 -0.87 -14.78 -16.21
C PRO A 95 -0.67 -16.29 -15.96
N PHE A 96 0.33 -16.67 -15.14
CA PHE A 96 0.68 -18.07 -14.88
C PHE A 96 0.45 -18.48 -13.42
N MET A 97 -0.15 -17.61 -12.61
CA MET A 97 -0.59 -17.97 -11.27
C MET A 97 -1.87 -18.82 -11.31
N ALA A 98 -2.04 -19.68 -10.30
CA ALA A 98 -3.11 -20.68 -10.24
C ALA A 98 -4.36 -20.23 -9.47
N ASN A 99 -4.31 -19.10 -8.77
CA ASN A 99 -5.37 -18.65 -7.86
C ASN A 99 -5.70 -17.16 -8.02
N THR A 100 -4.83 -16.28 -7.53
CA THR A 100 -5.02 -14.83 -7.50
C THR A 100 -4.02 -14.21 -8.44
N ASN A 101 -4.49 -13.93 -9.65
CA ASN A 101 -3.65 -13.44 -10.72
C ASN A 101 -3.55 -11.92 -10.69
N ASP A 102 -4.59 -11.22 -10.22
CA ASP A 102 -4.59 -9.77 -10.06
C ASP A 102 -3.93 -9.37 -8.74
N GLN A 103 -2.93 -8.50 -8.80
CA GLN A 103 -2.17 -8.05 -7.64
C GLN A 103 -1.74 -6.58 -7.79
N GLN A 104 -1.31 -5.99 -6.69
CA GLN A 104 -0.84 -4.61 -6.64
C GLN A 104 0.66 -4.56 -6.38
N LEU A 105 1.38 -3.76 -7.16
CA LEU A 105 2.81 -3.50 -6.99
C LEU A 105 3.03 -2.01 -6.76
N LEU A 106 3.97 -1.68 -5.87
CA LEU A 106 4.51 -0.33 -5.77
C LEU A 106 5.63 -0.21 -6.80
N VAL A 107 5.62 0.84 -7.63
CA VAL A 107 6.55 1.03 -8.75
C VAL A 107 7.21 2.41 -8.69
N ASN A 108 8.30 2.57 -9.45
CA ASN A 108 9.06 3.83 -9.61
C ASN A 108 9.81 4.32 -8.35
N GLY A 109 9.82 3.54 -7.27
CA GLY A 109 10.59 3.83 -6.07
C GLY A 109 12.04 3.33 -6.11
N ASP A 110 12.66 3.28 -4.94
CA ASP A 110 13.89 2.56 -4.63
C ASP A 110 13.59 1.63 -3.44
N PRO A 111 13.29 0.33 -3.68
CA PRO A 111 13.46 -0.40 -4.95
C PRO A 111 12.44 -0.02 -6.04
N ALA A 112 12.83 -0.21 -7.30
CA ALA A 112 12.05 0.18 -8.49
C ALA A 112 10.70 -0.53 -8.60
N VAL A 113 10.62 -1.76 -8.10
CA VAL A 113 9.38 -2.51 -7.95
C VAL A 113 9.41 -3.18 -6.58
N LEU A 114 8.34 -2.99 -5.81
CA LEU A 114 8.12 -3.67 -4.54
C LEU A 114 6.81 -4.41 -4.60
N HIS A 115 6.84 -5.67 -4.16
CA HIS A 115 5.67 -6.52 -4.06
C HIS A 115 5.17 -6.63 -2.61
N PRO A 116 4.04 -6.00 -2.24
CA PRO A 116 3.54 -6.01 -0.87
C PRO A 116 3.20 -7.41 -0.35
N LEU A 117 2.76 -8.33 -1.21
CA LEU A 117 2.43 -9.70 -0.83
C LEU A 117 3.66 -10.53 -0.43
N ALA A 118 4.84 -10.18 -0.95
CA ALA A 118 6.09 -10.80 -0.56
C ALA A 118 6.61 -10.30 0.80
N LEU A 119 5.94 -9.31 1.39
CA LEU A 119 6.27 -8.82 2.72
C LEU A 119 5.52 -9.65 3.77
N GLU A 120 6.28 -10.26 4.66
CA GLU A 120 5.76 -10.95 5.84
C GLU A 120 6.14 -10.16 7.09
N PRO A 121 5.50 -8.99 7.36
CA PRO A 121 5.80 -8.23 8.55
C PRO A 121 5.49 -9.09 9.79
N PRO A 122 6.37 -9.10 10.80
CA PRO A 122 6.11 -9.85 12.02
C PRO A 122 4.87 -9.30 12.70
N ARG A 123 4.09 -10.18 13.34
CA ARG A 123 2.98 -9.73 14.18
C ARG A 123 3.52 -8.78 15.26
N PRO A 124 2.95 -7.58 15.43
CA PRO A 124 3.38 -6.68 16.48
C PRO A 124 3.12 -7.27 17.88
N ASP A 125 3.97 -6.87 18.82
CA ASP A 125 3.79 -7.16 20.25
C ASP A 125 2.93 -6.06 20.88
N ASP A 126 1.63 -6.09 20.58
CA ASP A 126 0.66 -5.15 21.11
C ASP A 126 -0.57 -5.86 21.71
N PRO A 127 -1.29 -5.22 22.66
CA PRO A 127 -2.42 -5.85 23.34
C PRO A 127 -3.58 -6.25 22.43
N VAL A 128 -3.82 -5.54 21.32
CA VAL A 128 -4.92 -5.84 20.38
C VAL A 128 -4.60 -7.10 19.59
N SER A 129 -3.39 -7.16 19.05
CA SER A 129 -2.87 -8.35 18.36
C SER A 129 -2.87 -9.57 19.29
N ALA A 130 -2.44 -9.38 20.55
CA ALA A 130 -2.44 -10.44 21.56
C ALA A 130 -3.86 -10.94 21.87
N ALA A 131 -4.83 -10.04 22.04
CA ALA A 131 -6.22 -10.39 22.32
C ALA A 131 -6.85 -11.16 21.15
N LEU A 132 -6.58 -10.75 19.91
CA LEU A 132 -7.07 -11.46 18.71
C LEU A 132 -6.53 -12.89 18.66
N VAL A 133 -5.23 -13.07 18.91
CA VAL A 133 -4.60 -14.40 18.90
C VAL A 133 -5.08 -15.25 20.08
N GLN A 134 -5.37 -14.65 21.23
CA GLN A 134 -5.97 -15.37 22.35
C GLN A 134 -7.36 -15.89 22.00
N ALA A 135 -8.16 -15.12 21.25
CA ALA A 135 -9.47 -15.54 20.77
C ALA A 135 -9.38 -16.53 19.58
N HIS A 136 -8.34 -16.40 18.76
CA HIS A 136 -8.12 -17.16 17.52
C HIS A 136 -6.68 -17.70 17.46
N PRO A 137 -6.35 -18.79 18.19
CA PRO A 137 -4.97 -19.27 18.32
C PRO A 137 -4.34 -19.78 17.02
N HIS A 138 -5.14 -20.05 15.98
CA HIS A 138 -4.67 -20.47 14.66
C HIS A 138 -4.86 -19.37 13.61
N ALA A 139 -4.99 -18.10 14.01
CA ALA A 139 -5.09 -16.98 13.09
C ALA A 139 -3.81 -16.78 12.27
N PHE A 140 -3.95 -16.61 10.95
CA PHE A 140 -2.84 -16.33 10.04
C PHE A 140 -3.25 -15.42 8.87
N PRO A 141 -2.34 -14.62 8.31
CA PRO A 141 -2.59 -13.81 7.11
C PRO A 141 -2.90 -14.67 5.89
N THR A 142 -3.90 -14.28 5.11
CA THR A 142 -4.42 -15.10 4.02
C THR A 142 -3.66 -14.96 2.71
N ALA A 143 -2.65 -14.07 2.67
CA ALA A 143 -1.95 -13.69 1.45
C ALA A 143 -2.92 -13.06 0.42
N ARG A 144 -3.85 -12.23 0.91
CA ARG A 144 -4.79 -11.44 0.09
C ARG A 144 -4.63 -9.96 0.44
N VAL A 145 -3.42 -9.46 0.22
CA VAL A 145 -3.01 -8.10 0.55
C VAL A 145 -3.67 -7.09 -0.40
N GLY A 146 -4.35 -6.09 0.16
CA GLY A 146 -4.91 -4.97 -0.59
C GLY A 146 -4.47 -3.62 -0.03
N LEU A 147 -4.23 -2.65 -0.91
CA LEU A 147 -3.97 -1.27 -0.54
C LEU A 147 -5.24 -0.63 0.05
N THR A 148 -5.11 -0.02 1.21
CA THR A 148 -6.19 0.70 1.90
C THR A 148 -5.95 2.21 1.96
N ALA A 149 -4.69 2.65 1.94
CA ALA A 149 -4.36 4.06 1.85
C ALA A 149 -3.04 4.31 1.15
N ALA A 150 -2.96 5.43 0.44
CA ALA A 150 -1.72 6.07 0.04
C ALA A 150 -1.77 7.51 0.55
N ARG A 151 -0.84 7.91 1.41
CA ARG A 151 -0.75 9.27 1.96
C ARG A 151 0.59 9.89 1.62
N ARG A 152 0.56 11.16 1.20
CA ARG A 152 1.74 11.96 0.90
C ARG A 152 1.84 13.15 1.86
N ASP A 153 3.05 13.44 2.32
CA ASP A 153 3.37 14.59 3.18
C ASP A 153 4.75 15.13 2.78
N GLY A 154 4.76 16.12 1.88
CA GLY A 154 5.97 16.60 1.22
C GLY A 154 6.57 15.54 0.29
N THR A 155 7.80 15.11 0.61
CA THR A 155 8.54 14.04 -0.08
C THR A 155 8.22 12.66 0.47
N ARG A 156 7.57 12.57 1.64
CA ARG A 156 7.24 11.31 2.28
C ARG A 156 5.98 10.72 1.68
N GLN A 157 5.99 9.42 1.44
CA GLN A 157 4.83 8.64 1.06
C GLN A 157 4.65 7.46 2.01
N ARG A 158 3.41 7.15 2.36
CA ARG A 158 3.02 6.01 3.18
C ARG A 158 1.94 5.23 2.44
N PHE A 159 2.16 3.94 2.28
CA PHE A 159 1.18 3.01 1.73
C PHE A 159 0.75 2.05 2.84
N VAL A 160 -0.55 1.95 3.10
CA VAL A 160 -1.11 1.07 4.13
C VAL A 160 -1.83 -0.08 3.47
N PHE A 161 -1.50 -1.29 3.91
CA PHE A 161 -2.01 -2.53 3.39
C PHE A 161 -2.75 -3.32 4.46
N LEU A 162 -3.73 -4.09 4.00
CA LEU A 162 -4.56 -4.98 4.80
C LEU A 162 -4.48 -6.39 4.22
N ASP A 163 -4.15 -7.37 5.05
CA ASP A 163 -4.32 -8.80 4.73
C ASP A 163 -5.36 -9.41 5.67
N PRO A 164 -6.47 -9.98 5.17
CA PRO A 164 -7.43 -10.69 5.99
C PRO A 164 -6.77 -11.83 6.79
N LEU A 165 -7.20 -12.02 8.03
CA LEU A 165 -6.79 -13.12 8.89
C LEU A 165 -7.87 -14.19 8.85
N ALA A 166 -7.48 -15.44 8.56
CA ALA A 166 -8.34 -16.61 8.72
C ALA A 166 -7.84 -17.47 9.88
N ASP A 167 -8.72 -18.30 10.45
CA ASP A 167 -8.42 -19.15 11.61
C ASP A 167 -8.46 -20.63 11.20
N GLY A 168 -7.30 -21.31 11.25
CA GLY A 168 -7.17 -22.75 11.02
C GLY A 168 -7.30 -23.25 9.58
N CYS A 169 -7.96 -22.52 8.66
CA CYS A 169 -7.99 -22.87 7.23
C CYS A 169 -8.06 -21.66 6.30
N ARG A 170 -7.53 -21.77 5.06
CA ARG A 170 -7.45 -20.63 4.11
C ARG A 170 -8.80 -20.11 3.61
N ALA A 171 -9.83 -20.95 3.65
CA ALA A 171 -11.20 -20.61 3.23
C ALA A 171 -12.16 -20.49 4.42
N CYS A 172 -11.62 -20.42 5.65
CA CYS A 172 -12.41 -20.26 6.87
C CYS A 172 -12.90 -18.81 7.01
N GLU A 173 -13.71 -18.58 8.04
CA GLU A 173 -14.17 -17.25 8.43
C GLU A 173 -12.98 -16.29 8.61
N VAL A 174 -13.17 -15.07 8.12
CA VAL A 174 -12.24 -13.97 8.36
C VAL A 174 -12.46 -13.46 9.78
N VAL A 175 -11.47 -13.64 10.65
CA VAL A 175 -11.55 -13.28 12.07
C VAL A 175 -11.01 -11.88 12.35
N GLY A 176 -10.28 -11.32 11.40
CA GLY A 176 -9.70 -9.99 11.51
C GLY A 176 -8.83 -9.63 10.32
N ALA A 177 -7.92 -8.69 10.53
CA ALA A 177 -6.97 -8.27 9.52
C ALA A 177 -5.60 -7.93 10.13
N SER A 178 -4.55 -8.24 9.39
CA SER A 178 -3.19 -7.75 9.62
C SER A 178 -2.99 -6.45 8.86
N LEU A 179 -2.61 -5.39 9.56
CA LEU A 179 -2.32 -4.09 8.98
C LEU A 179 -0.82 -3.83 8.99
N PHE A 180 -0.29 -3.32 7.89
CA PHE A 180 1.11 -2.88 7.79
C PHE A 180 1.26 -1.71 6.84
N ALA A 181 2.31 -0.93 7.03
CA ALA A 181 2.64 0.21 6.20
C ALA A 181 4.03 0.07 5.59
N ILE A 182 4.20 0.66 4.40
CA ILE A 182 5.48 0.84 3.74
C ILE A 182 5.71 2.34 3.58
N ASP A 183 6.81 2.83 4.12
CA ASP A 183 7.16 4.25 4.11
C ASP A 183 8.28 4.53 3.13
N PHE A 184 8.14 5.62 2.40
CA PHE A 184 9.14 6.14 1.47
C PHE A 184 9.42 7.61 1.76
N ASP A 185 10.64 8.04 1.45
CA ASP A 185 11.02 9.46 1.42
C ASP A 185 11.77 9.75 0.12
N ALA A 186 11.26 10.69 -0.66
CA ALA A 186 11.77 11.03 -1.99
C ALA A 186 11.96 9.80 -2.90
N GLY A 187 11.01 8.85 -2.84
CA GLY A 187 11.02 7.62 -3.62
C GLY A 187 11.80 6.45 -2.99
N ARG A 188 12.66 6.69 -1.98
CA ARG A 188 13.42 5.62 -1.32
C ARG A 188 12.64 4.99 -0.17
N GLN A 189 12.57 3.66 -0.13
CA GLN A 189 11.97 2.94 0.97
C GLN A 189 12.75 3.18 2.27
N THR A 190 12.04 3.69 3.27
CA THR A 190 12.59 4.02 4.60
C THR A 190 12.22 3.00 5.67
N GLY A 191 11.17 2.20 5.46
CA GLY A 191 10.79 1.18 6.43
C GLY A 191 9.50 0.44 6.10
N ILE A 192 9.28 -0.64 6.85
CA ILE A 192 8.02 -1.38 6.92
C ILE A 192 7.60 -1.35 8.38
N GLU A 193 6.37 -0.91 8.64
CA GLU A 193 5.80 -0.85 9.99
C GLU A 193 4.67 -1.89 10.08
N ALA A 194 4.78 -2.81 11.03
CA ALA A 194 3.67 -3.69 11.39
C ALA A 194 2.73 -2.90 12.32
N LEU A 195 1.52 -2.60 11.85
CA LEU A 195 0.62 -1.63 12.50
C LEU A 195 -0.32 -2.27 13.53
N GLY A 196 -0.63 -3.55 13.37
CA GLY A 196 -1.47 -4.31 14.31
C GLY A 196 -2.30 -5.39 13.62
N TRP A 197 -2.68 -6.41 14.38
CA TRP A 197 -3.76 -7.32 14.03
C TRP A 197 -5.03 -6.87 14.72
N VAL A 198 -6.08 -6.61 13.95
CA VAL A 198 -7.34 -6.06 14.45
C VAL A 198 -8.49 -7.03 14.18
N PRO A 199 -9.47 -7.17 15.09
CA PRO A 199 -10.63 -8.01 14.86
C PRO A 199 -11.47 -7.52 13.69
N VAL A 200 -12.27 -8.41 13.12
CA VAL A 200 -13.15 -8.12 11.97
C VAL A 200 -14.07 -6.91 12.22
N THR A 201 -14.48 -6.70 13.48
CA THR A 201 -15.30 -5.56 13.91
C THR A 201 -14.63 -4.19 13.77
N LEU A 202 -13.30 -4.16 13.60
CA LEU A 202 -12.53 -2.95 13.32
C LEU A 202 -12.02 -2.91 11.87
N ALA A 203 -11.80 -4.06 11.24
CA ALA A 203 -11.33 -4.14 9.86
C ALA A 203 -12.43 -3.83 8.83
N GLU A 204 -13.66 -4.29 9.07
CA GLU A 204 -14.78 -4.12 8.15
C GLU A 204 -15.34 -2.68 8.19
N PRO A 205 -15.54 -2.02 7.03
CA PRO A 205 -15.96 -0.62 6.97
C PRO A 205 -17.25 -0.32 7.75
N ASP A 206 -18.30 -1.11 7.52
CA ASP A 206 -19.62 -0.86 8.13
C ASP A 206 -19.63 -1.09 9.64
N LEU A 207 -18.96 -2.16 10.11
CA LEU A 207 -18.83 -2.45 11.54
C LEU A 207 -18.00 -1.38 12.24
N ARG A 208 -16.89 -0.98 11.62
CA ARG A 208 -16.03 0.10 12.12
C ARG A 208 -16.80 1.42 12.19
N ALA A 209 -17.58 1.76 11.17
CA ALA A 209 -18.39 2.97 11.14
C ALA A 209 -19.38 3.02 12.31
N GLY A 210 -20.10 1.92 12.57
CA GLY A 210 -21.01 1.83 13.72
C GLY A 210 -20.30 2.03 15.07
N ARG A 211 -19.09 1.48 15.24
CA ARG A 211 -18.28 1.67 16.45
C ARG A 211 -17.79 3.12 16.59
N ILE A 212 -17.33 3.73 15.50
CA ILE A 212 -16.92 5.15 15.46
C ILE A 212 -18.09 6.05 15.90
N GLN A 213 -19.29 5.81 15.39
CA GLN A 213 -20.50 6.56 15.78
C GLN A 213 -20.86 6.40 17.25
N SER A 214 -20.52 5.27 17.88
CA SER A 214 -20.72 5.04 19.32
C SER A 214 -19.64 5.67 20.22
N GLY A 215 -18.64 6.35 19.63
CA GLY A 215 -17.55 7.00 20.37
C GLY A 215 -16.35 6.09 20.66
N ASP A 216 -16.21 4.98 19.93
CA ASP A 216 -15.11 4.03 20.09
C ASP A 216 -13.79 4.60 19.56
N ILE A 217 -12.86 4.91 20.47
CA ILE A 217 -11.56 5.48 20.12
C ILE A 217 -10.67 4.48 19.39
N GLN A 218 -10.80 3.18 19.66
CA GLN A 218 -10.02 2.17 18.96
C GLN A 218 -10.45 2.07 17.50
N ALA A 219 -11.76 2.14 17.24
CA ALA A 219 -12.30 2.20 15.89
C ALA A 219 -11.85 3.45 15.12
N LEU A 220 -11.77 4.60 15.81
CA LEU A 220 -11.19 5.82 15.26
C LEU A 220 -9.71 5.64 14.90
N GLN A 221 -8.90 5.08 15.81
CA GLN A 221 -7.47 4.84 15.56
C GLN A 221 -7.28 3.94 14.33
N VAL A 222 -8.05 2.86 14.20
CA VAL A 222 -8.00 1.99 13.03
C VAL A 222 -8.42 2.72 11.75
N ALA A 223 -9.47 3.55 11.79
CA ALA A 223 -9.86 4.35 10.63
C ALA A 223 -8.76 5.34 10.20
N LEU A 224 -8.09 5.99 11.15
CA LEU A 224 -6.96 6.88 10.84
C LEU A 224 -5.80 6.10 10.18
N VAL A 225 -5.48 4.91 10.68
CA VAL A 225 -4.48 4.03 10.06
C VAL A 225 -4.87 3.66 8.64
N LEU A 226 -6.11 3.24 8.40
CA LEU A 226 -6.63 2.88 7.09
C LEU A 226 -6.79 4.08 6.14
N ARG A 227 -6.44 5.29 6.59
CA ARG A 227 -6.30 6.51 5.78
C ARG A 227 -4.86 7.02 5.71
N GLY A 228 -3.90 6.24 6.19
CA GLY A 228 -2.47 6.53 6.10
C GLY A 228 -1.91 7.42 7.22
N TYR A 229 -2.66 7.66 8.29
CA TYR A 229 -2.22 8.45 9.44
C TYR A 229 -1.59 7.58 10.54
N ARG A 230 -0.83 8.22 11.45
CA ARG A 230 -0.13 7.58 12.57
C ARG A 230 -0.76 7.96 13.91
N PRO A 231 -1.82 7.29 14.36
CA PRO A 231 -2.43 7.58 15.67
C PRO A 231 -1.63 7.02 16.85
N GLY A 232 -0.56 6.25 16.61
CA GLY A 232 0.17 5.52 17.65
C GLY A 232 -0.42 4.13 17.87
N ALA A 233 -0.37 3.63 19.11
CA ALA A 233 -0.93 2.34 19.46
C ALA A 233 -2.45 2.31 19.23
N LEU A 234 -2.98 1.16 18.80
CA LEU A 234 -4.41 0.92 18.61
C LEU A 234 -5.12 0.55 19.93
N ASP A 235 -4.77 1.23 21.01
CA ASP A 235 -5.09 0.88 22.40
C ASP A 235 -6.44 1.42 22.90
N GLY A 236 -7.19 2.15 22.08
CA GLY A 236 -8.43 2.82 22.46
C GLY A 236 -8.22 4.06 23.33
N VAL A 237 -6.99 4.59 23.43
CA VAL A 237 -6.68 5.79 24.19
C VAL A 237 -6.58 7.00 23.27
N MET A 238 -7.31 8.07 23.63
CA MET A 238 -7.20 9.35 22.95
C MET A 238 -5.92 10.08 23.41
N GLY A 239 -4.77 9.60 22.95
CA GLY A 239 -3.44 10.12 23.27
C GLY A 239 -3.03 11.32 22.40
N ALA A 240 -1.81 11.81 22.60
CA ALA A 240 -1.25 12.91 21.82
C ALA A 240 -1.10 12.55 20.33
N ALA A 241 -0.64 11.32 20.03
CA ALA A 241 -0.50 10.82 18.67
C ALA A 241 -1.87 10.69 17.98
N THR A 242 -2.87 10.10 18.65
CA THR A 242 -4.25 10.01 18.14
C THR A 242 -4.83 11.38 17.81
N ARG A 243 -4.70 12.37 18.72
CA ARG A 243 -5.15 13.75 18.48
C ARG A 243 -4.43 14.40 17.30
N ALA A 244 -3.12 14.23 17.19
CA ALA A 244 -2.33 14.80 16.10
C ALA A 244 -2.71 14.18 14.74
N ALA A 245 -2.91 12.86 14.70
CA ALA A 245 -3.35 12.14 13.50
C ALA A 245 -4.75 12.58 13.06
N LEU A 246 -5.68 12.72 14.00
CA LEU A 246 -7.01 13.24 13.72
C LEU A 246 -6.96 14.67 13.19
N ALA A 247 -6.20 15.55 13.83
CA ALA A 247 -6.08 16.93 13.37
C ALA A 247 -5.43 17.01 11.98
N ALA A 248 -4.48 16.13 11.67
CA ALA A 248 -3.92 16.02 10.32
C ALA A 248 -4.97 15.54 9.31
N PHE A 249 -5.74 14.50 9.64
CA PHE A 249 -6.84 14.03 8.81
C PHE A 249 -7.85 15.14 8.52
N GLN A 250 -8.27 15.87 9.56
CA GLN A 250 -9.23 16.96 9.40
C GLN A 250 -8.69 18.07 8.49
N ARG A 251 -7.42 18.45 8.63
CA ARG A 251 -6.79 19.42 7.72
C ARG A 251 -6.73 18.93 6.28
N ASP A 252 -6.28 17.69 6.08
CA ASP A 252 -6.11 17.11 4.75
C ASP A 252 -7.46 16.93 4.03
N TYR A 253 -8.56 16.72 4.78
CA TYR A 253 -9.92 16.61 4.27
C TYR A 253 -10.75 17.91 4.38
N CYS A 254 -10.10 19.05 4.64
CA CYS A 254 -10.75 20.37 4.69
C CYS A 254 -11.88 20.50 5.73
N LEU A 255 -11.80 19.75 6.82
CA LEU A 255 -12.78 19.72 7.89
C LEU A 255 -12.45 20.80 8.94
N THR A 256 -13.42 21.66 9.26
CA THR A 256 -13.22 22.88 10.07
C THR A 256 -13.34 22.67 11.58
N SER A 257 -13.70 21.47 12.03
CA SER A 257 -13.98 21.17 13.43
C SER A 257 -12.85 20.41 14.12
N GLU A 258 -12.30 20.93 15.22
CA GLU A 258 -11.40 20.18 16.13
C GLU A 258 -12.15 19.14 17.00
N SER A 259 -13.48 19.04 16.89
CA SER A 259 -14.28 18.07 17.63
C SER A 259 -14.41 16.72 16.91
N LEU A 260 -14.14 15.65 17.66
CA LEU A 260 -14.44 14.25 17.30
C LEU A 260 -15.90 13.98 16.97
N THR A 261 -16.81 14.75 17.57
CA THR A 261 -18.25 14.51 17.45
C THR A 261 -18.85 15.18 16.22
N ASN A 262 -18.04 15.79 15.34
CA ASN A 262 -18.56 16.35 14.10
C ASN A 262 -18.95 15.21 13.16
N PHE A 263 -20.22 15.21 12.76
CA PHE A 263 -20.79 14.25 11.82
C PHE A 263 -19.96 14.14 10.54
N GLU A 264 -19.47 15.26 10.02
CA GLU A 264 -18.67 15.30 8.78
C GLU A 264 -17.33 14.55 8.93
N THR A 265 -16.69 14.62 10.10
CA THR A 265 -15.45 13.86 10.37
C THR A 265 -15.72 12.37 10.45
N LEU A 266 -16.82 11.98 11.09
CA LEU A 266 -17.21 10.58 11.23
C LEU A 266 -17.62 9.98 9.88
N GLU A 267 -18.36 10.73 9.06
CA GLU A 267 -18.74 10.34 7.71
C GLU A 267 -17.50 10.18 6.81
N ALA A 268 -16.61 11.16 6.81
CA ALA A 268 -15.38 11.10 6.03
C ALA A 268 -14.52 9.89 6.41
N LEU A 269 -14.40 9.55 7.71
CA LEU A 269 -13.68 8.35 8.17
C LEU A 269 -14.41 7.03 7.89
N SER A 270 -15.74 7.07 7.75
CA SER A 270 -16.59 5.88 7.51
C SER A 270 -16.69 5.50 6.03
N ALA A 271 -16.26 6.36 5.10
CA ALA A 271 -16.29 6.05 3.67
C ALA A 271 -15.52 4.74 3.35
N SER A 272 -16.17 3.89 2.55
CA SER A 272 -15.83 2.47 2.33
C SER A 272 -14.78 2.23 1.24
N ALA A 273 -14.62 3.16 0.30
CA ALA A 273 -13.58 3.06 -0.73
C ALA A 273 -12.28 3.72 -0.25
N PRO A 274 -11.11 3.16 -0.62
CA PRO A 274 -9.85 3.85 -0.43
C PRO A 274 -9.83 5.04 -1.39
N ASP A 275 -10.23 6.21 -0.90
CA ASP A 275 -9.93 7.46 -1.56
C ASP A 275 -8.43 7.73 -1.34
N LEU A 276 -7.62 7.28 -2.29
CA LEU A 276 -6.16 7.36 -2.24
C LEU A 276 -5.65 8.81 -2.37
N SER A 277 -6.53 9.77 -2.64
CA SER A 277 -6.19 11.19 -2.74
C SER A 277 -7.17 12.02 -1.91
N PRO A 278 -6.72 12.76 -0.89
CA PRO A 278 -7.60 13.69 -0.20
C PRO A 278 -8.14 14.75 -1.17
N PRO A 279 -9.33 15.33 -0.89
CA PRO A 279 -9.89 16.37 -1.74
C PRO A 279 -8.98 17.61 -1.79
N THR A 280 -9.00 18.33 -2.91
CA THR A 280 -8.33 19.63 -2.99
C THR A 280 -9.12 20.65 -2.18
N CYS A 281 -8.56 21.13 -1.06
CA CYS A 281 -9.16 22.23 -0.32
C CYS A 281 -9.17 23.50 -1.18
N SER A 282 -10.35 24.04 -1.50
CA SER A 282 -10.45 25.36 -2.09
C SER A 282 -9.88 26.40 -1.13
N GLU A 283 -8.89 27.18 -1.57
CA GLU A 283 -8.47 28.36 -0.82
C GLU A 283 -9.64 29.35 -0.75
N GLY A 284 -10.20 29.52 0.44
CA GLY A 284 -11.09 30.64 0.74
C GLY A 284 -12.58 30.38 0.58
N VAL A 285 -13.19 29.77 1.60
CA VAL A 285 -14.36 30.38 2.26
C VAL A 285 -14.18 30.16 3.77
N GLY A 286 -13.34 31.00 4.38
CA GLY A 286 -13.50 31.30 5.81
C GLY A 286 -14.68 32.26 5.98
N PRO A 287 -15.34 32.28 7.15
CA PRO A 287 -16.48 33.17 7.41
C PRO A 287 -16.14 34.66 7.25
#